data_AF-A0A931AIF2-F1
#
_entry.id   AF-A0A931AIF2-F1
#
_cell.length_a   1.000
_cell.length_b   1.000
_cell.length_c   1.000
_cell.angle_alpha   90.00
_cell.angle_beta   90.00
_cell.angle_gamma   90.00
#
_symmetry.space_group_name_H-M   'P 1'
#
loop_
_entity.id
_entity.type
_entity.pdbx_description
1 polymer ?
#
loop_
_entity_poly.entity_id
_entity_poly.type
_entity_poly.pdbx_seq_one_letter_code
_entity_poly.pdbx_strand_id
1 'polypeptide(L)'
;MLTSDGPILAVADKATGHSVRLEPARLYHYSYDRPLVADAGRRKAQSVKGVAALDADGLVMLDLPGEWRDLPDFAGRAGIPLVDARGQDSERVRALLASRAPGWQRVRGLPEPSLAGWRKPVAIGAGVAGLGVMAYLASSGMWGAWYGLSSLGRMLLDLLDAKWLVMAFSPALLVLRPVLARTHRWQVKRGAALGPVGGPCLSRKPGKKLQVIHGNEVIAQLRTGEVPGRAFSLLIYRYDDLTGLFILDRTGCALHHLPGRWSAEDAERFAKRHGLLLAVHRVTREEYVQLTTTSKEATP
;
A
#
# COMPACT_ATOMS: atom_id res chain seq x y z
N MET A 1 -13.13 -4.15 17.42
CA MET A 1 -13.94 -5.19 18.10
C MET A 1 -15.03 -5.60 17.13
N LEU A 2 -15.25 -6.91 16.96
CA LEU A 2 -16.23 -7.47 16.04
C LEU A 2 -17.38 -8.06 16.86
N THR A 3 -18.60 -7.63 16.61
CA THR A 3 -19.82 -8.15 17.25
C THR A 3 -20.90 -8.37 16.19
N SER A 4 -21.90 -9.18 16.50
CA SER A 4 -23.04 -9.45 15.62
C SER A 4 -24.34 -9.39 16.39
N ASP A 5 -25.39 -8.94 15.73
CA ASP A 5 -26.78 -9.03 16.17
C ASP A 5 -27.58 -9.70 15.05
N GLY A 6 -27.72 -11.03 15.12
CA GLY A 6 -28.13 -11.85 13.99
C GLY A 6 -27.22 -11.62 12.76
N PRO A 7 -27.78 -11.33 11.57
CA PRO A 7 -27.00 -11.11 10.35
C PRO A 7 -26.30 -9.74 10.32
N ILE A 8 -26.61 -8.84 11.27
CA ILE A 8 -26.00 -7.51 11.31
C ILE A 8 -24.61 -7.61 11.96
N LEU A 9 -23.59 -7.30 11.17
CA LEU A 9 -22.21 -7.16 11.61
C LEU A 9 -21.97 -5.75 12.14
N ALA A 10 -21.45 -5.64 13.36
CA ALA A 10 -21.03 -4.39 13.96
C ALA A 10 -19.53 -4.42 14.24
N VAL A 11 -18.81 -3.39 13.76
CA VAL A 11 -17.37 -3.24 13.95
C VAL A 11 -17.08 -1.90 14.59
N ALA A 12 -16.36 -1.93 15.72
CA ALA A 12 -15.83 -0.74 16.35
C ALA A 12 -14.31 -0.65 16.17
N ASP A 13 -13.85 0.46 15.59
CA ASP A 13 -12.46 0.88 15.59
C ASP A 13 -12.10 1.41 16.97
N LYS A 14 -11.19 0.71 17.67
CA LYS A 14 -10.78 1.10 19.02
C LYS A 14 -9.94 2.39 19.02
N ALA A 15 -9.28 2.73 17.92
CA ALA A 15 -8.41 3.90 17.84
C ALA A 15 -9.20 5.18 17.60
N THR A 16 -10.20 5.14 16.72
CA THR A 16 -10.98 6.31 16.34
C THR A 16 -12.33 6.41 17.08
N GLY A 17 -12.78 5.32 17.72
CA GLY A 17 -14.13 5.23 18.28
C GLY A 17 -15.22 5.12 17.21
N HIS A 18 -14.85 5.06 15.93
CA HIS A 18 -15.79 4.91 14.83
C HIS A 18 -16.43 3.51 14.86
N SER A 19 -17.74 3.43 14.60
CA SER A 19 -18.44 2.17 14.50
C SER A 19 -19.22 2.06 13.21
N VAL A 20 -19.19 0.87 12.62
CA VAL A 20 -19.83 0.55 11.35
C VAL A 20 -20.78 -0.60 11.59
N ARG A 21 -22.01 -0.48 11.08
CA ARG A 21 -23.01 -1.56 11.07
C ARG A 21 -23.36 -1.88 9.63
N LEU A 22 -23.32 -3.14 9.27
CA LEU A 22 -23.61 -3.61 7.91
C LEU A 22 -24.18 -5.02 7.95
N GLU A 23 -24.92 -5.39 6.93
CA GLU A 23 -25.50 -6.74 6.77
C GLU A 23 -24.79 -7.42 5.59
N PRO A 24 -23.71 -8.19 5.84
CA PRO A 24 -22.96 -8.81 4.76
C PRO A 24 -23.63 -10.10 4.30
N ALA A 25 -23.59 -10.38 3.00
CA ALA A 25 -24.05 -11.65 2.47
C ALA A 25 -23.10 -12.80 2.87
N ARG A 26 -21.81 -12.50 3.05
CA ARG A 26 -20.79 -13.47 3.49
C ARG A 26 -19.55 -12.79 4.07
N LEU A 27 -18.82 -13.54 4.89
CA LEU A 27 -17.47 -13.23 5.33
C LEU A 27 -16.44 -13.96 4.47
N TYR A 28 -15.34 -13.30 4.16
CA TYR A 28 -14.25 -13.81 3.33
C TYR A 28 -12.96 -13.76 4.12
N HIS A 29 -12.50 -14.92 4.60
CA HIS A 29 -11.26 -15.06 5.37
C HIS A 29 -10.10 -15.25 4.42
N TYR A 30 -9.23 -14.25 4.34
CA TYR A 30 -8.22 -14.20 3.30
C TYR A 30 -6.80 -14.26 3.85
N SER A 31 -5.90 -14.76 3.01
CA SER A 31 -4.45 -14.66 3.15
C SER A 31 -3.88 -14.47 1.76
N TYR A 32 -3.00 -13.49 1.56
CA TYR A 32 -2.29 -13.33 0.30
C TYR A 32 -0.87 -12.84 0.55
N ASP A 33 0.03 -13.19 -0.37
CA ASP A 33 1.40 -12.75 -0.33
C ASP A 33 1.55 -11.44 -1.10
N ARG A 34 2.14 -10.45 -0.44
CA ARG A 34 2.59 -9.22 -1.09
C ARG A 34 4.09 -9.35 -1.42
N PRO A 35 4.50 -9.24 -2.69
CA PRO A 35 5.91 -9.33 -3.03
C PRO A 35 6.65 -8.10 -2.48
N LEU A 36 7.60 -8.29 -1.55
CA LEU A 36 8.65 -7.29 -1.29
C LEU A 36 9.89 -7.62 -2.12
N VAL A 37 10.42 -6.60 -2.77
CA VAL A 37 11.78 -6.65 -3.31
C VAL A 37 12.71 -6.20 -2.20
N ALA A 38 13.48 -7.12 -1.60
CA ALA A 38 14.59 -6.76 -0.75
C ALA A 38 15.82 -6.42 -1.62
N ASP A 39 16.60 -5.43 -1.20
CA ASP A 39 17.80 -4.87 -1.88
C ASP A 39 18.94 -5.87 -2.18
N ALA A 40 18.75 -7.17 -1.99
CA ALA A 40 19.79 -8.20 -2.15
C ALA A 40 19.31 -9.46 -2.90
N GLY A 41 18.36 -9.34 -3.83
CA GLY A 41 17.96 -10.43 -4.73
C GLY A 41 17.13 -11.57 -4.10
N ARG A 42 16.89 -11.56 -2.79
CA ARG A 42 15.93 -12.45 -2.13
C ARG A 42 14.57 -11.78 -2.03
N ARG A 43 13.59 -12.27 -2.81
CA ARG A 43 12.18 -11.88 -2.64
C ARG A 43 11.70 -12.39 -1.28
N LYS A 44 11.30 -11.48 -0.40
CA LYS A 44 10.59 -11.83 0.83
C LYS A 44 9.12 -11.48 0.60
N ALA A 45 8.23 -12.45 0.66
CA ALA A 45 6.81 -12.16 0.65
C ALA A 45 6.38 -11.72 2.05
N GLN A 46 5.62 -10.63 2.15
CA GLN A 46 4.85 -10.35 3.36
C GLN A 46 3.47 -10.95 3.17
N SER A 47 3.15 -11.95 3.99
CA SER A 47 1.80 -12.50 4.07
C SER A 47 0.89 -11.49 4.77
N VAL A 48 -0.19 -11.12 4.10
CA VAL A 48 -1.26 -10.27 4.61
C VAL A 48 -2.49 -11.14 4.84
N LYS A 49 -3.06 -11.06 6.03
CA LYS A 49 -4.24 -11.84 6.44
C LYS A 49 -5.32 -10.92 6.97
N GLY A 50 -6.56 -11.34 6.85
CA GLY A 50 -7.70 -10.56 7.34
C GLY A 50 -9.03 -11.18 7.00
N VAL A 51 -10.06 -10.41 7.30
CA VAL A 51 -11.45 -10.72 6.99
C VAL A 51 -12.04 -9.58 6.19
N ALA A 52 -12.72 -9.93 5.10
CA ALA A 52 -13.56 -9.00 4.37
C ALA A 52 -15.04 -9.38 4.56
N ALA A 53 -15.91 -8.39 4.69
CA ALA A 53 -17.35 -8.57 4.63
C ALA A 53 -17.82 -8.18 3.23
N LEU A 54 -18.52 -9.09 2.54
CA LEU A 54 -18.92 -8.92 1.15
C LEU A 54 -20.43 -8.75 1.01
N ASP A 55 -20.85 -7.97 0.00
CA ASP A 55 -22.25 -7.89 -0.42
C ASP A 55 -22.68 -9.12 -1.25
N ALA A 56 -23.92 -9.10 -1.74
CA ALA A 56 -24.49 -10.20 -2.52
C ALA A 56 -23.71 -10.47 -3.82
N ASP A 57 -23.21 -9.42 -4.46
CA ASP A 57 -22.45 -9.47 -5.72
C ASP A 57 -20.97 -9.82 -5.49
N GLY A 58 -20.55 -9.95 -4.23
CA GLY A 58 -19.18 -10.29 -3.86
C GLY A 58 -18.24 -9.08 -3.76
N LEU A 59 -18.77 -7.86 -3.76
CA LEU A 59 -17.99 -6.65 -3.55
C LEU A 59 -17.72 -6.45 -2.06
N VAL A 60 -16.51 -5.97 -1.74
CA VAL A 60 -16.09 -5.74 -0.36
C VAL A 60 -16.80 -4.52 0.20
N MET A 61 -17.53 -4.69 1.29
CA MET A 61 -18.14 -3.61 2.08
C MET A 61 -17.20 -3.16 3.20
N LEU A 62 -16.48 -4.11 3.81
CA LEU A 62 -15.60 -3.85 4.93
C LEU A 62 -14.35 -4.72 4.83
N ASP A 63 -13.17 -4.13 5.02
CA ASP A 63 -11.90 -4.86 5.17
C ASP A 63 -11.33 -4.72 6.59
N LEU A 64 -11.03 -5.86 7.21
CA LEU A 64 -10.51 -6.04 8.55
C LEU A 64 -9.18 -6.80 8.53
N PRO A 65 -8.06 -6.13 8.20
CA PRO A 65 -6.74 -6.75 8.23
C PRO A 65 -6.37 -7.18 9.65
N GLY A 66 -5.81 -8.38 9.79
CA GLY A 66 -5.42 -8.97 11.07
C GLY A 66 -5.61 -10.48 11.11
N GLU A 67 -5.16 -11.11 12.20
CA GLU A 67 -5.43 -12.52 12.45
C GLU A 67 -6.76 -12.70 13.18
N TRP A 68 -7.60 -13.62 12.69
CA TRP A 68 -8.93 -13.91 13.23
C TRP A 68 -9.06 -15.41 13.52
N ARG A 69 -8.83 -15.81 14.77
CA ARG A 69 -8.79 -17.24 15.17
C ARG A 69 -10.17 -17.85 15.38
N ASP A 70 -11.08 -17.10 15.99
CA ASP A 70 -12.43 -17.60 16.37
C ASP A 70 -13.50 -17.23 15.32
N LEU A 71 -13.08 -17.01 14.08
CA LEU A 71 -13.96 -16.54 13.01
C LEU A 71 -15.03 -17.58 12.60
N PRO A 72 -14.73 -18.89 12.47
CA PRO A 72 -15.75 -19.88 12.13
C PRO A 72 -16.88 -19.94 13.17
N ASP A 73 -16.53 -19.94 14.46
CA ASP A 73 -17.50 -19.95 15.55
C ASP A 73 -18.33 -18.67 15.58
N PHE A 74 -17.68 -17.52 15.35
CA PHE A 74 -18.35 -16.24 15.22
C PHE A 74 -19.36 -16.24 14.07
N ALA A 75 -18.93 -16.66 12.88
CA ALA A 75 -19.76 -16.70 11.68
C ALA A 75 -20.96 -17.64 11.85
N GLY A 76 -20.73 -18.82 12.45
CA GLY A 76 -21.78 -19.79 12.77
C GLY A 76 -22.83 -19.23 13.73
N ARG A 77 -22.40 -18.55 14.81
CA ARG A 77 -23.33 -17.90 15.76
C ARG A 77 -24.10 -16.74 15.14
N ALA A 78 -23.46 -15.96 14.26
CA ALA A 78 -24.08 -14.85 13.57
C ALA A 78 -25.00 -15.29 12.42
N GLY A 79 -24.92 -16.55 11.98
CA GLY A 79 -25.63 -17.04 10.81
C GLY A 79 -25.11 -16.47 9.48
N ILE A 80 -23.87 -15.95 9.46
CA ILE A 80 -23.27 -15.35 8.26
C ILE A 80 -22.38 -16.39 7.58
N PRO A 81 -22.58 -16.70 6.28
CA PRO A 81 -21.74 -17.64 5.55
C PRO A 81 -20.26 -17.23 5.57
N LEU A 82 -19.37 -18.19 5.81
CA LEU A 82 -17.92 -17.98 5.82
C LEU A 82 -17.26 -18.68 4.63
N VAL A 83 -16.50 -17.93 3.84
CA VAL A 83 -15.64 -18.44 2.78
C VAL A 83 -14.19 -18.42 3.26
N ASP A 84 -13.57 -19.58 3.42
CA ASP A 84 -12.14 -19.68 3.69
C ASP A 84 -11.35 -19.61 2.37
N ALA A 85 -10.66 -18.49 2.18
CA ALA A 85 -9.86 -18.20 1.00
C ALA A 85 -8.36 -18.13 1.29
N ARG A 86 -7.91 -18.57 2.46
CA ARG A 86 -6.50 -18.51 2.84
C ARG A 86 -5.57 -19.35 1.96
N GLY A 87 -6.12 -20.36 1.28
CA GLY A 87 -5.41 -21.20 0.30
C GLY A 87 -5.63 -20.78 -1.16
N GLN A 88 -6.37 -19.71 -1.44
CA GLN A 88 -6.57 -19.24 -2.80
C GLN A 88 -5.33 -18.52 -3.32
N ASP A 89 -5.22 -18.43 -4.65
CA ASP A 89 -4.15 -17.69 -5.29
C ASP A 89 -4.16 -16.20 -4.87
N SER A 90 -2.97 -15.67 -4.62
CA SER A 90 -2.80 -14.32 -4.09
C SER A 90 -3.29 -13.25 -5.05
N GLU A 91 -3.15 -13.45 -6.36
CA GLU A 91 -3.66 -12.52 -7.38
C GLU A 91 -5.18 -12.42 -7.31
N ARG A 92 -5.87 -13.56 -7.20
CA ARG A 92 -7.33 -13.64 -7.06
C ARG A 92 -7.84 -12.98 -5.78
N VAL A 93 -7.17 -13.24 -4.65
CA VAL A 93 -7.51 -12.60 -3.37
C VAL A 93 -7.34 -11.08 -3.47
N ARG A 94 -6.24 -10.60 -4.06
CA ARG A 94 -6.01 -9.16 -4.26
C ARG A 94 -7.06 -8.52 -5.16
N ALA A 95 -7.43 -9.18 -6.26
CA ALA A 95 -8.47 -8.73 -7.18
C ALA A 95 -9.82 -8.57 -6.46
N LEU A 96 -10.22 -9.57 -5.67
CA LEU A 96 -11.44 -9.50 -4.87
C LEU A 96 -11.36 -8.37 -3.83
N LEU A 97 -10.25 -8.24 -3.10
CA LEU A 97 -10.10 -7.17 -2.10
C LEU A 97 -10.13 -5.75 -2.70
N ALA A 98 -9.78 -5.61 -3.97
CA ALA A 98 -9.86 -4.34 -4.68
C ALA A 98 -11.28 -4.04 -5.22
N SER A 99 -12.13 -5.06 -5.36
CA SER A 99 -13.53 -4.92 -5.72
C SER A 99 -14.35 -4.41 -4.54
N ARG A 100 -14.66 -3.11 -4.52
CA ARG A 100 -15.26 -2.43 -3.36
C ARG A 100 -16.72 -2.11 -3.64
N ALA A 101 -17.57 -2.28 -2.64
CA ALA A 101 -18.95 -1.82 -2.66
C ALA A 101 -19.00 -0.32 -2.34
N PRO A 102 -20.04 0.41 -2.79
CA PRO A 102 -20.27 1.80 -2.37
C PRO A 102 -20.30 1.92 -0.86
N GLY A 103 -19.67 2.97 -0.31
CA GLY A 103 -19.52 3.12 1.13
C GLY A 103 -18.52 2.17 1.79
N TRP A 104 -17.68 1.49 1.00
CA TRP A 104 -16.62 0.60 1.51
C TRP A 104 -15.74 1.29 2.56
N GLN A 105 -15.38 0.53 3.60
CA GLN A 105 -14.47 0.99 4.64
C GLN A 105 -13.40 -0.03 4.96
N ARG A 106 -12.27 0.47 5.46
CA ARG A 106 -11.21 -0.35 6.04
C ARG A 106 -11.04 0.02 7.50
N VAL A 107 -11.29 -0.94 8.39
CA VAL A 107 -11.15 -0.74 9.83
C VAL A 107 -9.97 -1.57 10.33
N ARG A 108 -8.97 -0.91 10.92
CA ARG A 108 -7.84 -1.63 11.53
C ARG A 108 -8.32 -2.27 12.83
N GLY A 109 -8.45 -3.60 12.82
CA GLY A 109 -8.85 -4.37 14.00
C GLY A 109 -7.77 -4.49 15.09
N LEU A 110 -6.53 -4.13 14.77
CA LEU A 110 -5.35 -4.30 15.64
C LEU A 110 -4.71 -2.94 16.00
N PRO A 111 -4.17 -2.79 17.23
CA PRO A 111 -3.39 -1.62 17.61
C PRO A 111 -2.17 -1.48 16.68
N GLU A 112 -1.78 -0.23 16.37
CA GLU A 112 -0.60 0.02 15.55
C GLU A 112 0.63 -0.68 16.15
N PRO A 113 1.50 -1.30 15.33
CA PRO A 113 2.77 -1.80 15.82
C PRO A 113 3.54 -0.62 16.42
N SER A 114 3.79 -0.66 17.73
CA SER A 114 4.50 0.43 18.38
C SER A 114 5.94 0.50 17.87
N LEU A 115 6.38 1.70 17.51
CA LEU A 115 7.78 1.98 17.12
C LEU A 115 8.79 1.65 18.23
N ALA A 116 8.35 1.19 19.40
CA ALA A 116 9.20 0.77 20.51
C ALA A 116 10.15 -0.38 20.13
N GLY A 117 9.71 -1.29 19.23
CA GLY A 117 10.52 -2.43 18.80
C GLY A 117 11.76 -2.06 17.96
N TRP A 118 11.71 -0.94 17.23
CA TRP A 118 12.81 -0.48 16.37
C TRP A 118 13.86 0.36 17.10
N ARG A 119 13.60 0.77 18.36
CA ARG A 119 14.53 1.60 19.14
C ARG A 119 15.83 0.88 19.48
N LYS A 120 15.76 -0.42 19.81
CA LYS A 120 16.92 -1.23 20.20
C LYS A 120 17.95 -1.44 19.08
N PRO A 121 17.58 -1.92 17.88
CA PRO A 121 18.55 -2.15 16.81
C PRO A 121 19.19 -0.84 16.29
N VAL A 122 18.43 0.25 16.23
CA VAL A 122 18.96 1.57 15.83
C VAL A 122 19.97 2.09 16.86
N ALA A 123 19.68 1.94 18.16
CA ALA A 123 20.61 2.33 19.22
C ALA A 123 21.91 1.51 19.18
N ILE A 124 21.83 0.20 18.92
CA ILE A 124 23.01 -0.67 18.80
C ILE A 124 23.85 -0.26 17.57
N GLY A 125 23.22 -0.03 16.42
CA GLY A 125 23.92 0.40 15.21
C GLY A 125 24.64 1.74 15.36
N ALA A 126 23.98 2.71 16.02
CA ALA A 126 24.59 4.00 16.33
C ALA A 126 25.79 3.86 17.30
N GLY A 127 25.68 2.99 18.31
CA GLY A 127 26.77 2.72 19.25
C GLY A 127 28.01 2.11 18.58
N VAL A 128 27.82 1.16 17.68
CA VAL A 128 28.92 0.51 16.94
C VAL A 128 29.60 1.50 15.98
N ALA A 129 28.83 2.30 15.24
CA ALA A 129 29.38 3.34 14.36
C ALA A 129 30.17 4.40 15.15
N GLY A 130 29.65 4.81 16.31
CA GLY A 130 30.34 5.74 17.21
C GLY A 130 31.68 5.18 17.72
N LEU A 131 31.70 3.91 18.12
CA LEU A 131 32.93 3.22 18.54
C LEU A 131 33.97 3.13 17.40
N GLY A 132 33.52 2.85 16.16
CA GLY A 132 34.40 2.81 15.00
C GLY A 132 35.04 4.17 14.69
N VAL A 133 34.27 5.25 14.78
CA VAL A 133 34.78 6.63 14.60
C VAL A 133 35.77 6.99 15.72
N MET A 134 35.47 6.63 16.97
CA MET A 134 36.36 6.87 18.12
C MET A 134 37.70 6.12 17.96
N ALA A 135 37.67 4.86 17.52
CA ALA A 135 38.86 4.06 17.28
C ALA A 135 39.72 4.64 16.15
N TYR A 136 39.09 5.09 15.05
CA TYR A 136 39.78 5.71 13.92
C TYR A 136 40.44 7.05 14.28
N LEU A 137 39.77 7.89 15.06
CA LEU A 137 40.32 9.17 15.53
C LEU A 137 41.48 8.95 16.52
N ALA A 138 41.37 7.94 17.38
CA ALA A 138 42.45 7.54 18.28
C ALA A 138 43.68 7.01 17.52
N SER A 139 43.49 6.18 16.49
CA SER A 139 44.60 5.65 15.68
C SER A 139 45.28 6.71 14.80
N SER A 140 44.59 7.80 14.47
CA SER A 140 45.12 8.87 13.62
C SER A 140 45.93 9.93 14.37
N GLY A 141 46.17 9.77 15.68
CA GLY A 141 47.03 10.67 16.47
C GLY A 141 46.47 12.10 16.68
N MET A 142 45.19 12.34 16.39
CA MET A 142 44.55 13.65 16.54
C MET A 142 44.15 13.92 18.00
N TRP A 143 45.13 14.14 18.87
CA TRP A 143 44.91 14.39 20.31
C TRP A 143 44.11 15.67 20.59
N GLY A 144 44.16 16.68 19.71
CA GLY A 144 43.35 17.89 19.81
C GLY A 144 41.86 17.65 19.53
N ALA A 145 41.52 16.67 18.69
CA ALA A 145 40.14 16.26 18.45
C ALA A 145 39.56 15.47 19.64
N TRP A 146 40.40 14.81 20.44
CA TRP A 146 40.00 14.04 21.63
C TRP A 146 39.36 14.91 22.71
N TYR A 147 39.94 16.09 22.99
CA TYR A 147 39.38 17.04 23.95
C TYR A 147 38.09 17.71 23.43
N GLY A 148 38.01 17.99 22.13
CA GLY A 148 36.78 18.45 21.49
C GLY A 148 35.67 17.39 21.51
N LEU A 149 36.02 16.11 21.35
CA LEU A 149 35.08 14.98 21.32
C LEU A 149 34.57 14.58 22.70
N SER A 150 35.33 14.83 23.79
CA SER A 150 34.86 14.65 25.17
C SER A 150 33.79 15.69 25.55
N SER A 151 33.98 16.93 25.11
CA SER A 151 32.98 18.01 25.23
C SER A 151 31.74 17.72 24.38
N LEU A 152 31.94 17.36 23.10
CA LEU A 152 30.86 16.93 22.22
C LEU A 152 30.19 15.64 22.71
N GLY A 153 30.92 14.74 23.38
CA GLY A 153 30.44 13.48 23.92
C GLY A 153 29.53 13.66 25.14
N ARG A 154 29.86 14.62 26.03
CA ARG A 154 28.93 15.07 27.08
C ARG A 154 27.71 15.77 26.49
N MET A 155 27.92 16.63 25.49
CA MET A 155 26.82 17.29 24.79
C MET A 155 25.92 16.29 24.03
N LEU A 156 26.49 15.21 23.48
CA LEU A 156 25.79 14.10 22.81
C LEU A 156 25.11 13.16 23.79
N LEU A 157 25.67 12.96 24.99
CA LEU A 157 25.03 12.22 26.08
C LEU A 157 23.85 12.99 26.66
N ASP A 158 23.95 14.31 26.76
CA ASP A 158 22.82 15.19 27.08
C ASP A 158 21.81 15.29 25.92
N LEU A 159 22.26 15.10 24.66
CA LEU A 159 21.39 15.00 23.47
C LEU A 159 20.74 13.60 23.29
N LEU A 160 21.28 12.57 23.95
CA LEU A 160 20.80 11.19 23.96
C LEU A 160 19.65 10.99 24.96
N ASP A 161 19.25 12.04 25.67
CA ASP A 161 17.89 12.15 26.17
C ASP A 161 16.98 12.13 24.93
N ALA A 162 16.30 11.00 24.70
CA ALA A 162 15.80 10.51 23.40
C ALA A 162 14.82 11.43 22.63
N LYS A 163 14.58 12.65 23.12
CA LYS A 163 13.81 13.72 22.49
C LYS A 163 14.57 14.48 21.38
N TRP A 164 15.89 14.61 21.43
CA TRP A 164 16.60 15.54 20.53
C TRP A 164 17.18 14.93 19.24
N LEU A 165 17.42 13.62 19.17
CA LEU A 165 17.78 12.94 17.91
C LEU A 165 16.67 13.05 16.85
N VAL A 166 15.40 13.10 17.29
CA VAL A 166 14.26 13.42 16.42
C VAL A 166 14.37 14.86 15.90
N MET A 167 14.91 15.80 16.69
CA MET A 167 15.06 17.20 16.32
C MET A 167 16.28 17.47 15.40
N ALA A 168 17.37 16.69 15.51
CA ALA A 168 18.57 16.87 14.67
C ALA A 168 18.45 16.25 13.27
N PHE A 169 17.71 15.14 13.11
CA PHE A 169 17.41 14.54 11.80
C PHE A 169 16.08 15.02 11.19
N SER A 170 15.26 15.75 11.95
CA SER A 170 14.04 16.41 11.45
C SER A 170 14.30 17.32 10.25
N PRO A 171 15.30 18.23 10.25
CA PRO A 171 15.50 19.18 9.17
C PRO A 171 15.85 18.51 7.84
N ALA A 172 16.67 17.46 7.85
CA ALA A 172 17.01 16.70 6.65
C ALA A 172 15.78 16.00 6.06
N LEU A 173 14.94 15.39 6.90
CA LEU A 173 13.66 14.79 6.49
C LEU A 173 12.63 15.84 6.02
N LEU A 174 12.67 17.05 6.59
CA LEU A 174 11.85 18.20 6.20
C LEU A 174 12.25 18.76 4.82
N VAL A 175 13.51 18.62 4.39
CA VAL A 175 13.99 19.04 3.06
C VAL A 175 13.89 17.93 2.01
N LEU A 176 14.11 16.67 2.39
CA LEU A 176 14.04 15.52 1.47
C LEU A 176 12.63 15.31 0.90
N ARG A 177 11.60 15.37 1.76
CA ARG A 177 10.19 15.19 1.35
C ARG A 177 9.73 16.18 0.27
N PRO A 178 9.95 17.51 0.40
CA PRO A 178 9.54 18.46 -0.63
C PRO A 178 10.34 18.29 -1.92
N VAL A 179 11.62 17.89 -1.87
CA VAL A 179 12.42 17.63 -3.08
C VAL A 179 11.89 16.39 -3.82
N LEU A 180 11.63 15.29 -3.11
CA LEU A 180 11.02 14.09 -3.68
C LEU A 180 9.61 14.36 -4.24
N ALA A 181 8.79 15.14 -3.52
CA ALA A 181 7.49 15.55 -4.00
C ALA A 181 7.58 16.44 -5.25
N ARG A 182 8.55 17.36 -5.31
CA ARG A 182 8.76 18.26 -6.45
C ARG A 182 9.23 17.51 -7.68
N THR A 183 10.17 16.58 -7.53
CA THR A 183 10.66 15.71 -8.62
C THR A 183 9.55 14.80 -9.13
N HIS A 184 8.77 14.18 -8.24
CA HIS A 184 7.59 13.39 -8.61
C HIS A 184 6.56 14.23 -9.37
N ARG A 185 6.17 15.40 -8.84
CA ARG A 185 5.24 16.32 -9.53
C ARG A 185 5.76 16.73 -10.91
N TRP A 186 7.06 16.92 -11.05
CA TRP A 186 7.66 17.23 -12.34
C TRP A 186 7.60 16.04 -13.31
N GLN A 187 7.82 14.81 -12.85
CA GLN A 187 7.64 13.60 -13.65
C GLN A 187 6.18 13.43 -14.10
N VAL A 188 5.22 13.64 -13.18
CA VAL A 188 3.79 13.63 -13.48
C VAL A 188 3.42 14.71 -14.49
N LYS A 189 3.91 15.94 -14.30
CA LYS A 189 3.67 17.04 -15.25
C LYS A 189 4.19 16.75 -16.66
N ARG A 190 5.26 15.98 -16.76
CA ARG A 190 5.83 15.50 -18.03
C ARG A 190 5.16 14.24 -18.56
N GLY A 191 4.19 13.66 -17.86
CA GLY A 191 3.55 12.38 -18.19
C GLY A 191 4.48 11.17 -18.07
N ALA A 192 5.62 11.29 -17.39
CA ALA A 192 6.56 10.18 -17.19
C ALA A 192 6.12 9.23 -16.05
N ALA A 193 5.28 9.73 -15.15
CA ALA A 193 4.64 8.98 -14.09
C ALA A 193 3.17 9.40 -13.97
N LEU A 194 2.33 8.53 -13.41
CA LEU A 194 0.92 8.79 -13.12
C LEU A 194 0.61 8.27 -11.71
N GLY A 195 -0.05 9.06 -10.88
CA GLY A 195 -0.45 8.66 -9.52
C GLY A 195 -0.08 9.67 -8.44
N PRO A 196 -0.54 9.49 -7.20
CA PRO A 196 -0.23 10.37 -6.08
C PRO A 196 1.18 10.13 -5.51
N VAL A 197 1.74 11.17 -4.87
CA VAL A 197 3.02 11.05 -4.14
C VAL A 197 2.83 10.08 -2.97
N GLY A 198 3.64 9.02 -2.92
CA GLY A 198 3.62 8.03 -1.83
C GLY A 198 2.52 6.96 -1.92
N GLY A 199 1.67 7.01 -2.95
CA GLY A 199 0.70 5.95 -3.25
C GLY A 199 1.13 5.08 -4.44
N PRO A 200 0.22 4.26 -4.97
CA PRO A 200 0.45 3.52 -6.21
C PRO A 200 0.73 4.50 -7.35
N CYS A 201 1.84 4.33 -8.06
CA CYS A 201 2.16 5.11 -9.23
C CYS A 201 2.47 4.20 -10.43
N LEU A 202 2.07 4.65 -11.61
CA LEU A 202 2.40 4.06 -12.88
C LEU A 202 3.60 4.77 -13.46
N SER A 203 4.57 4.01 -13.92
CA SER A 203 5.70 4.53 -14.67
C SER A 203 6.04 3.59 -15.81
N ARG A 204 6.63 4.12 -16.88
CA ARG A 204 7.12 3.29 -17.98
C ARG A 204 8.63 3.10 -17.84
N LYS A 205 9.07 1.84 -17.86
CA LYS A 205 10.49 1.49 -17.99
C LYS A 205 10.91 1.36 -19.46
N PRO A 206 12.23 1.44 -19.74
CA PRO A 206 12.79 1.03 -21.02
C PRO A 206 12.28 -0.37 -21.42
N GLY A 207 12.08 -0.61 -22.73
CA GLY A 207 11.63 -1.90 -23.24
C GLY A 207 10.11 -2.13 -23.22
N LYS A 208 9.30 -1.06 -23.37
CA LYS A 208 7.82 -1.15 -23.50
C LYS A 208 7.15 -1.87 -22.33
N LYS A 209 7.60 -1.61 -21.09
CA LYS A 209 7.00 -2.14 -19.88
C LYS A 209 6.39 -1.02 -19.04
N LEU A 210 5.14 -1.19 -18.67
CA LEU A 210 4.44 -0.39 -17.68
C LEU A 210 4.65 -1.04 -16.30
N GLN A 211 4.98 -0.25 -15.29
CA GLN A 211 5.21 -0.70 -13.93
C GLN A 211 4.20 -0.05 -13.01
N VAL A 212 3.56 -0.85 -12.17
CA VAL A 212 2.83 -0.40 -10.98
C VAL A 212 3.82 -0.40 -9.83
N ILE A 213 4.07 0.77 -9.25
CA ILE A 213 5.01 0.97 -8.15
C ILE A 213 4.24 1.46 -6.93
N HIS A 214 4.63 1.07 -5.72
CA HIS A 214 4.12 1.65 -4.49
C HIS A 214 5.29 1.83 -3.53
N GLY A 215 5.58 3.09 -3.16
CA GLY A 215 6.82 3.40 -2.45
C GLY A 215 8.03 3.07 -3.32
N ASN A 216 8.89 2.16 -2.86
CA ASN A 216 10.07 1.71 -3.60
C ASN A 216 9.87 0.34 -4.27
N GLU A 217 8.65 -0.22 -4.23
CA GLU A 217 8.38 -1.59 -4.65
C GLU A 217 7.65 -1.62 -5.99
N VAL A 218 8.07 -2.53 -6.89
CA VAL A 218 7.33 -2.81 -8.13
C VAL A 218 6.33 -3.92 -7.85
N ILE A 219 5.04 -3.56 -7.81
CA ILE A 219 3.93 -4.47 -7.56
C ILE A 219 3.65 -5.32 -8.80
N ALA A 220 3.55 -4.68 -9.97
CA ALA A 220 3.22 -5.37 -11.22
C ALA A 220 4.02 -4.81 -12.40
N GLN A 221 4.27 -5.66 -13.40
CA GLN A 221 4.92 -5.29 -14.65
C GLN A 221 4.13 -5.81 -15.85
N LEU A 222 3.59 -4.88 -16.64
CA LEU A 222 2.79 -5.18 -17.81
C LEU A 222 3.54 -4.79 -19.06
N ARG A 223 3.60 -5.66 -20.06
CA ARG A 223 4.12 -5.28 -21.37
C ARG A 223 3.09 -4.41 -22.07
N THR A 224 3.51 -3.35 -22.75
CA THR A 224 2.61 -2.50 -23.54
C THR A 224 2.55 -2.99 -24.99
N GLY A 225 1.40 -2.84 -25.63
CA GLY A 225 1.23 -3.15 -27.05
C GLY A 225 -0.19 -3.56 -27.42
N GLU A 226 -0.40 -3.86 -28.70
CA GLU A 226 -1.72 -4.14 -29.27
C GLU A 226 -2.17 -5.61 -29.15
N VAL A 227 -1.27 -6.49 -28.71
CA VAL A 227 -1.54 -7.93 -28.55
C VAL A 227 -2.38 -8.15 -27.28
N PRO A 228 -3.38 -9.04 -27.29
CA PRO A 228 -4.12 -9.41 -26.08
C PRO A 228 -3.21 -9.76 -24.90
N GLY A 229 -3.62 -9.40 -23.69
CA GLY A 229 -2.80 -9.56 -22.47
C GLY A 229 -1.67 -8.55 -22.31
N ARG A 230 -1.57 -7.53 -23.18
CA ARG A 230 -0.64 -6.40 -23.03
C ARG A 230 -1.40 -5.11 -22.77
N ALA A 231 -0.83 -4.25 -21.94
CA ALA A 231 -1.41 -2.95 -21.60
C ALA A 231 -1.54 -2.10 -22.88
N PHE A 232 -2.78 -1.74 -23.20
CA PHE A 232 -3.14 -1.01 -24.40
C PHE A 232 -3.90 0.28 -24.06
N SER A 233 -4.78 0.23 -23.06
CA SER A 233 -5.56 1.37 -22.64
C SER A 233 -5.66 1.51 -21.12
N LEU A 234 -5.99 2.72 -20.70
CA LEU A 234 -6.25 3.12 -19.33
C LEU A 234 -7.72 3.52 -19.22
N LEU A 235 -8.42 3.00 -18.22
CA LEU A 235 -9.79 3.37 -17.92
C LEU A 235 -9.87 3.98 -16.53
N ILE A 236 -10.07 5.29 -16.45
CA ILE A 236 -10.47 5.95 -15.20
C ILE A 236 -11.98 5.77 -15.07
N TYR A 237 -12.40 5.16 -13.96
CA TYR A 237 -13.81 4.95 -13.69
C TYR A 237 -14.28 5.74 -12.48
N ARG A 238 -15.58 6.04 -12.49
CA ARG A 238 -16.34 6.42 -11.31
C ARG A 238 -17.56 5.53 -11.19
N TYR A 239 -17.73 4.91 -10.03
CA TYR A 239 -18.90 4.12 -9.67
C TYR A 239 -19.37 4.61 -8.30
N ASP A 240 -20.53 5.28 -8.25
CA ASP A 240 -21.02 5.98 -7.05
C ASP A 240 -19.96 6.93 -6.43
N ASP A 241 -19.52 6.65 -5.21
CA ASP A 241 -18.46 7.35 -4.48
C ASP A 241 -17.05 6.78 -4.74
N LEU A 242 -16.98 5.63 -5.40
CA LEU A 242 -15.74 4.95 -5.75
C LEU A 242 -15.13 5.50 -7.03
N THR A 243 -13.80 5.54 -7.04
CA THR A 243 -12.99 5.89 -8.20
C THR A 243 -11.81 4.94 -8.29
N GLY A 244 -11.27 4.80 -9.48
CA GLY A 244 -10.08 3.98 -9.69
C GLY A 244 -9.60 4.03 -11.12
N LEU A 245 -8.57 3.23 -11.37
CA LEU A 245 -7.95 3.07 -12.67
C LEU A 245 -7.86 1.59 -12.99
N PHE A 246 -8.35 1.21 -14.17
CA PHE A 246 -8.06 -0.08 -14.77
C PHE A 246 -7.01 0.07 -15.86
N ILE A 247 -6.11 -0.90 -15.95
CA ILE A 247 -5.22 -1.09 -17.08
C ILE A 247 -5.81 -2.22 -17.91
N LEU A 248 -6.19 -1.92 -19.16
CA LEU A 248 -6.87 -2.86 -20.04
C LEU A 248 -5.98 -3.24 -21.21
N ASP A 249 -6.23 -4.42 -21.77
CA ASP A 249 -5.71 -4.78 -23.08
C ASP A 249 -6.61 -4.27 -24.22
N ARG A 250 -6.22 -4.59 -25.47
CA ARG A 250 -6.98 -4.18 -26.67
C ARG A 250 -8.40 -4.75 -26.73
N THR A 251 -8.66 -5.86 -26.04
CA THR A 251 -9.98 -6.50 -26.00
C THR A 251 -10.86 -5.98 -24.86
N GLY A 252 -10.33 -5.05 -24.04
CA GLY A 252 -11.05 -4.52 -22.87
C GLY A 252 -10.92 -5.40 -21.62
N CYS A 253 -10.10 -6.46 -21.65
CA CYS A 253 -9.86 -7.29 -20.48
C CYS A 253 -9.02 -6.54 -19.44
N ALA A 254 -9.45 -6.56 -18.18
CA ALA A 254 -8.76 -5.92 -17.07
C ALA A 254 -7.48 -6.67 -16.69
N LEU A 255 -6.33 -6.06 -16.96
CA LEU A 255 -5.02 -6.61 -16.61
C LEU A 255 -4.64 -6.26 -15.17
N HIS A 256 -4.97 -5.04 -14.73
CA HIS A 256 -4.68 -4.58 -13.37
C HIS A 256 -5.70 -3.57 -12.89
N HIS A 257 -6.15 -3.68 -11.64
CA HIS A 257 -7.03 -2.72 -11.00
C HIS A 257 -6.33 -1.93 -9.88
N LEU A 258 -6.51 -0.61 -9.90
CA LEU A 258 -5.94 0.34 -8.96
C LEU A 258 -7.05 1.24 -8.38
N PRO A 259 -7.71 0.82 -7.29
CA PRO A 259 -8.69 1.65 -6.59
C PRO A 259 -8.07 2.97 -6.10
N GLY A 260 -8.88 4.02 -6.05
CA GLY A 260 -8.49 5.33 -5.54
C GLY A 260 -8.62 6.45 -6.56
N ARG A 261 -8.27 7.68 -6.15
CA ARG A 261 -8.40 8.85 -7.01
C ARG A 261 -7.22 8.95 -7.98
N TRP A 262 -7.54 9.11 -9.26
CA TRP A 262 -6.58 9.33 -10.34
C TRP A 262 -6.96 10.60 -11.10
N SER A 263 -5.97 11.44 -11.39
CA SER A 263 -6.18 12.67 -12.17
C SER A 263 -6.34 12.32 -13.65
N ALA A 264 -7.45 12.74 -14.24
CA ALA A 264 -7.71 12.54 -15.67
C ALA A 264 -6.69 13.29 -16.54
N GLU A 265 -6.32 14.52 -16.17
CA GLU A 265 -5.32 15.32 -16.87
C GLU A 265 -3.92 14.68 -16.83
N ASP A 266 -3.54 14.13 -15.67
CA ASP A 266 -2.25 13.42 -15.54
C ASP A 266 -2.27 12.13 -16.36
N ALA A 267 -3.39 11.41 -16.34
CA ALA A 267 -3.55 10.18 -17.11
C ALA A 267 -3.54 10.45 -18.60
N GLU A 268 -4.11 11.56 -19.07
CA GLU A 268 -4.10 11.93 -20.48
C GLU A 268 -2.67 12.21 -20.96
N ARG A 269 -1.90 12.99 -20.18
CA ARG A 269 -0.49 13.25 -20.48
C ARG A 269 0.34 11.97 -20.50
N PHE A 270 0.11 11.09 -19.52
CA PHE A 270 0.79 9.80 -19.43
C PHE A 270 0.44 8.89 -20.61
N ALA A 271 -0.85 8.77 -20.94
CA ALA A 271 -1.35 7.95 -22.04
C ALA A 271 -0.79 8.43 -23.39
N LYS A 272 -0.90 9.74 -23.68
CA LYS A 272 -0.34 10.38 -24.90
C LYS A 272 1.16 10.13 -25.02
N ARG A 273 1.93 10.36 -23.95
CA ARG A 273 3.39 10.13 -23.95
C ARG A 273 3.75 8.68 -24.24
N HIS A 274 2.90 7.73 -23.84
CA HIS A 274 3.23 6.32 -23.90
C HIS A 274 2.50 5.54 -24.99
N GLY A 275 1.67 6.21 -25.80
CA GLY A 275 0.89 5.58 -26.87
C GLY A 275 -0.15 4.61 -26.31
N LEU A 276 -0.77 4.95 -25.18
CA LEU A 276 -1.91 4.23 -24.61
C LEU A 276 -3.18 5.01 -24.94
N LEU A 277 -4.30 4.29 -25.10
CA LEU A 277 -5.61 4.96 -25.13
C LEU A 277 -6.04 5.31 -23.70
N LEU A 278 -6.81 6.38 -23.56
CA LEU A 278 -7.43 6.77 -22.29
C LEU A 278 -8.93 6.86 -22.48
N ALA A 279 -9.66 6.24 -21.56
CA ALA A 279 -11.09 6.32 -21.42
C ALA A 279 -11.42 6.83 -20.00
N VAL A 280 -12.40 7.73 -19.88
CA VAL A 280 -12.85 8.27 -18.60
C VAL A 280 -14.36 8.16 -18.57
N HIS A 281 -14.89 7.25 -17.76
CA HIS A 281 -16.32 6.94 -17.76
C HIS A 281 -16.90 6.79 -16.37
N ARG A 282 -18.16 7.16 -16.23
CA ARG A 282 -18.99 6.68 -15.14
C ARG A 282 -19.48 5.29 -15.53
N VAL A 283 -19.23 4.29 -14.70
CA VAL A 283 -19.61 2.90 -14.95
C VAL A 283 -20.83 2.55 -14.12
N THR A 284 -21.67 1.67 -14.66
CA THR A 284 -22.78 1.04 -13.97
C THR A 284 -22.27 0.00 -12.97
N ARG A 285 -23.16 -0.49 -12.10
CA ARG A 285 -22.81 -1.54 -11.12
C ARG A 285 -22.40 -2.81 -11.84
N GLU A 286 -23.15 -3.19 -12.87
CA GLU A 286 -22.95 -4.39 -13.67
C GLU A 286 -21.59 -4.35 -14.38
N GLU A 287 -21.26 -3.22 -15.01
CA GLU A 287 -19.95 -3.01 -15.65
C GLU A 287 -18.82 -3.04 -14.62
N TYR A 288 -19.02 -2.41 -13.45
CA TYR A 288 -18.01 -2.41 -12.39
C TYR A 288 -17.73 -3.83 -11.88
N VAL A 289 -18.78 -4.60 -11.57
CA VAL A 289 -18.66 -6.00 -11.15
C VAL A 289 -17.97 -6.83 -12.23
N GLN A 290 -18.33 -6.66 -13.49
CA GLN A 290 -17.68 -7.37 -14.60
C GLN A 290 -16.18 -7.02 -14.69
N LEU A 291 -15.81 -5.74 -14.60
CA LEU A 291 -14.42 -5.29 -14.66
C LEU A 291 -13.60 -5.83 -13.49
N THR A 292 -14.15 -5.82 -12.27
CA THR A 292 -13.43 -6.30 -11.09
C THR A 292 -13.31 -7.82 -11.04
N THR A 293 -14.35 -8.55 -11.46
CA THR A 293 -14.35 -10.03 -11.45
C THR A 293 -13.45 -10.63 -12.53
N THR A 294 -13.30 -9.94 -13.67
CA THR A 294 -12.40 -10.35 -14.75
C THR A 294 -10.98 -9.85 -14.58
N SER A 295 -10.73 -9.02 -13.57
CA SER A 295 -9.40 -8.48 -13.28
C SER A 295 -8.46 -9.59 -12.83
N LYS A 296 -7.35 -9.76 -13.56
CA LYS A 296 -6.34 -10.77 -13.21
C LYS A 296 -5.59 -10.42 -11.93
N GLU A 297 -5.35 -9.14 -11.72
CA GLU A 297 -4.56 -8.66 -10.59
C GLU A 297 -5.07 -7.29 -10.12
N ALA A 298 -4.88 -6.99 -8.84
CA ALA A 298 -5.17 -5.66 -8.30
C ALA A 298 -4.23 -5.25 -7.18
N THR A 299 -4.25 -3.95 -6.88
CA THR A 299 -3.58 -3.37 -5.71
C THR A 299 -4.63 -2.86 -4.71
N PRO A 300 -5.13 -3.71 -3.79
CA PRO A 300 -6.18 -3.35 -2.84
C PRO A 300 -5.77 -2.27 -1.82
#